data_AF-A0A4R3Y7S6-F1
#
_entry.id   AF-A0A4R3Y7S6-F1
#
_cell.length_a   1.000
_cell.length_b   1.000
_cell.length_c   1.000
_cell.angle_alpha   90.00
_cell.angle_beta   90.00
_cell.angle_gamma   90.00
#
_symmetry.space_group_name_H-M   'P 1'
#
loop_
_entity.id
_entity.type
_entity.pdbx_description
1 polymer ?
#
loop_
_entity_poly.entity_id
_entity_poly.type
_entity_poly.pdbx_seq_one_letter_code
_entity_poly.pdbx_strand_id
1 'polypeptide(L)'
;MNTKDTKVTTGRRALEIPEKTITGNTEELLPSTRKEAWLIGSKYYYTGKLCKHEHSSKRIAASGACYKCQLQAGRIQSKRRHQHYKMAMKALESIGAALTSIDASSNLAATLAMALAKTPRNLNITK
;
A
#
# COMPACT_ATOMS: atom_id res chain seq x y z
N MET A 1 2.02 -56.75 -10.70
CA MET A 1 3.35 -56.11 -10.78
C MET A 1 3.17 -54.61 -11.06
N ASN A 2 3.55 -53.80 -10.07
CA ASN A 2 4.06 -52.43 -10.17
C ASN A 2 3.15 -51.31 -10.73
N THR A 3 2.39 -50.65 -9.83
CA THR A 3 1.95 -49.26 -10.01
C THR A 3 2.83 -48.36 -9.15
N LYS A 4 3.56 -47.47 -9.80
CA LYS A 4 4.57 -46.58 -9.24
C LYS A 4 4.00 -45.71 -8.12
N ASP A 5 4.67 -45.74 -6.98
CA ASP A 5 4.48 -44.84 -5.86
C ASP A 5 4.62 -43.37 -6.31
N THR A 6 3.53 -42.61 -6.26
CA THR A 6 3.59 -41.15 -6.30
C THR A 6 3.61 -40.64 -4.86
N LYS A 7 4.80 -40.55 -4.26
CA LYS A 7 4.98 -39.80 -3.01
C LYS A 7 4.86 -38.31 -3.29
N VAL A 8 3.64 -37.77 -3.17
CA VAL A 8 3.43 -36.33 -3.02
C VAL A 8 3.87 -35.94 -1.61
N THR A 9 5.15 -35.59 -1.44
CA THR A 9 5.65 -34.98 -0.20
C THR A 9 5.33 -33.49 -0.20
N THR A 10 4.06 -33.12 -0.06
CA THR A 10 3.73 -31.79 0.44
C THR A 10 3.88 -31.81 1.95
N GLY A 11 5.05 -31.38 2.41
CA GLY A 11 5.36 -31.19 3.82
C GLY A 11 4.47 -30.13 4.45
N ARG A 12 3.29 -30.54 4.93
CA ARG A 12 2.59 -29.91 6.04
C ARG A 12 2.18 -31.04 6.96
N ARG A 13 3.06 -31.38 7.90
CA ARG A 13 2.71 -32.23 9.03
C ARG A 13 1.57 -31.52 9.75
N ALA A 14 0.36 -32.06 9.67
CA ALA A 14 -0.79 -31.57 10.40
C ALA A 14 -0.42 -31.63 11.89
N LEU A 15 -0.15 -30.48 12.48
CA LEU A 15 -0.07 -30.35 13.93
C LEU A 15 -1.53 -30.26 14.38
N GLU A 16 -1.95 -31.29 15.10
CA GLU A 16 -3.26 -31.35 15.77
C GLU A 16 -3.47 -30.01 16.51
N ILE A 17 -4.52 -29.29 16.12
CA ILE A 17 -4.92 -28.05 16.79
C ILE A 17 -5.58 -28.50 18.09
N PRO A 18 -5.00 -28.24 19.28
CA PRO A 18 -5.64 -28.56 20.53
C PRO A 18 -6.91 -27.71 20.64
N GLU A 19 -8.05 -28.39 20.77
CA GLU A 19 -9.38 -27.79 20.94
C GLU A 19 -9.51 -27.09 22.30
N LYS A 20 -8.77 -25.99 22.50
CA LYS A 20 -9.00 -25.12 23.65
C LYS A 20 -10.08 -24.12 23.27
N THR A 21 -11.32 -24.46 23.60
CA THR A 21 -12.49 -23.59 23.49
C THR A 21 -12.26 -22.31 24.32
N ILE A 22 -12.17 -21.18 23.63
CA ILE A 22 -12.13 -19.86 24.26
C ILE A 22 -13.55 -19.32 24.28
N THR A 23 -14.27 -19.54 25.38
CA THR A 23 -15.47 -18.78 25.71
C THR A 23 -15.06 -17.48 26.41
N GLY A 24 -15.26 -16.33 25.77
CA GLY A 24 -15.25 -15.03 26.45
C GLY A 24 -14.38 -13.93 25.83
N ASN A 25 -15.03 -12.91 25.27
CA ASN A 25 -14.71 -11.47 25.26
C ASN A 25 -13.31 -11.00 24.76
N THR A 26 -13.29 -10.77 23.44
CA THR A 26 -12.48 -9.94 22.50
C THR A 26 -11.13 -9.25 22.80
N GLU A 27 -10.59 -9.06 24.01
CA GLU A 27 -9.25 -8.41 24.18
C GLU A 27 -8.34 -9.06 25.24
N GLU A 28 -8.83 -9.90 26.15
CA GLU A 28 -8.03 -10.37 27.30
C GLU A 28 -7.28 -11.69 27.08
N LEU A 29 -7.69 -12.53 26.12
CA LEU A 29 -7.05 -13.83 25.90
C LEU A 29 -6.19 -13.85 24.64
N LEU A 30 -5.16 -12.98 24.59
CA LEU A 30 -4.13 -13.13 23.57
C LEU A 30 -3.23 -14.32 23.90
N PRO A 31 -2.89 -15.17 22.91
CA PRO A 31 -1.93 -16.23 23.10
C PRO A 31 -0.57 -15.66 23.52
N SER A 32 0.15 -16.42 24.34
CA SER A 32 1.44 -15.97 24.89
C SER A 32 2.56 -16.11 23.86
N THR A 33 2.44 -17.09 22.95
CA THR A 33 3.46 -17.36 21.93
C THR A 33 2.95 -17.14 20.51
N ARG A 34 3.89 -16.84 19.60
CA ARG A 34 3.59 -16.70 18.16
C ARG A 34 3.03 -18.00 17.57
N LYS A 35 3.52 -19.16 18.03
CA LYS A 35 3.06 -20.48 17.57
C LYS A 35 1.59 -20.71 17.92
N GLU A 36 1.22 -20.45 19.17
CA GLU A 36 -0.19 -20.50 19.61
C GLU A 36 -1.06 -19.55 18.80
N ALA A 37 -0.58 -18.34 18.49
CA ALA A 37 -1.32 -17.39 17.68
C ALA A 37 -1.59 -17.90 16.27
N TRP A 38 -0.62 -18.56 15.64
CA TRP A 38 -0.80 -19.16 14.33
C TRP A 38 -1.76 -20.35 14.37
N LEU A 39 -1.68 -21.16 15.42
CA LEU A 39 -2.51 -22.35 15.60
C LEU A 39 -3.99 -22.00 15.83
N ILE A 40 -4.24 -20.94 16.60
CA ILE A 40 -5.59 -20.42 16.91
C ILE A 40 -6.08 -19.47 15.80
N GLY A 41 -5.23 -19.08 14.85
CA GLY A 41 -5.57 -18.09 13.83
C GLY A 41 -5.66 -16.65 14.37
N SER A 42 -5.10 -16.37 15.55
CA SER A 42 -5.05 -15.03 16.10
C SER A 42 -4.05 -14.16 15.36
N LYS A 43 -4.48 -12.96 14.97
CA LYS A 43 -3.62 -11.95 14.34
C LYS A 43 -2.55 -11.40 15.29
N TYR A 44 -2.75 -11.55 16.60
CA TYR A 44 -1.91 -10.95 17.63
C TYR A 44 -1.57 -11.94 18.74
N TYR A 45 -0.44 -11.69 19.40
CA TYR A 45 -0.02 -12.41 20.61
C TYR A 45 0.59 -11.44 21.62
N TYR A 46 0.61 -11.79 22.90
CA TYR A 46 1.16 -10.93 23.95
C TYR A 46 2.14 -11.69 24.83
N THR A 47 3.40 -11.25 24.81
CA THR A 47 4.49 -11.93 25.53
C THR A 47 4.75 -11.37 26.93
N GLY A 48 4.07 -10.29 27.34
CA GLY A 48 4.41 -9.51 28.55
C GLY A 48 5.73 -8.72 28.46
N LYS A 49 6.66 -9.12 27.59
CA LYS A 49 7.97 -8.46 27.39
C LYS A 49 7.88 -7.18 26.56
N LEU A 50 8.57 -6.14 27.04
CA LEU A 50 8.81 -4.89 26.31
C LEU A 50 9.49 -5.15 24.95
N CYS A 51 9.18 -4.32 23.95
CA CYS A 51 9.90 -4.35 22.67
C CYS A 51 11.22 -3.55 22.75
N LYS A 52 12.01 -3.55 21.68
CA LYS A 52 13.27 -2.76 21.59
C LYS A 52 13.06 -1.25 21.82
N HIS A 53 11.85 -0.77 21.56
CA HIS A 53 11.43 0.61 21.79
C HIS A 53 10.56 0.74 23.05
N GLU A 54 10.71 -0.19 24.00
CA GLU A 54 10.11 -0.14 25.34
C GLU A 54 8.57 -0.14 25.37
N HIS A 55 7.94 -0.62 24.30
CA HIS A 55 6.48 -0.75 24.27
C HIS A 55 6.01 -2.05 24.91
N SER A 56 5.10 -1.95 25.89
CA SER A 56 4.25 -3.05 26.40
C SER A 56 2.98 -3.17 25.56
N SER A 57 3.08 -3.73 24.35
CA SER A 57 1.88 -3.93 23.53
C SER A 57 1.88 -5.28 22.81
N LYS A 58 0.68 -5.69 22.37
CA LYS A 58 0.50 -6.89 21.54
C LYS A 58 1.41 -6.87 20.30
N ARG A 59 1.88 -8.04 19.92
CA ARG A 59 2.75 -8.27 18.77
C ARG A 59 1.94 -8.89 17.64
N ILE A 60 2.28 -8.53 16.41
CA ILE A 60 1.62 -9.03 15.20
C ILE A 60 2.13 -10.45 14.93
N ALA A 61 1.23 -11.42 14.82
CA ALA A 61 1.60 -12.83 14.58
C ALA A 61 2.35 -13.02 13.26
N ALA A 62 1.98 -12.26 12.21
CA ALA A 62 2.60 -12.33 10.89
C ALA A 62 4.06 -11.83 10.89
N SER A 63 4.32 -10.63 11.39
CA SER A 63 5.65 -9.99 11.31
C SER A 63 6.49 -10.10 12.59
N GLY A 64 5.88 -10.43 13.74
CA GLY A 64 6.51 -10.36 15.05
C GLY A 64 6.71 -8.93 15.58
N ALA A 65 6.32 -7.91 14.80
CA ALA A 65 6.46 -6.52 15.18
C ALA A 65 5.49 -6.15 16.31
N CYS A 66 5.95 -5.29 17.20
CA CYS A 66 5.13 -4.66 18.22
C CYS A 66 4.09 -3.73 17.56
N TYR A 67 2.83 -3.79 18.01
CA TYR A 67 1.74 -3.01 17.42
C TYR A 67 2.01 -1.50 17.44
N LYS A 68 2.51 -0.96 18.55
CA LYS A 68 2.89 0.46 18.65
C LYS A 68 3.99 0.86 17.64
N CYS A 69 4.99 0.01 17.42
CA CYS A 69 6.03 0.26 16.42
C CYS A 69 5.46 0.30 15.01
N GLN A 70 4.56 -0.63 14.68
CA GLN A 70 3.90 -0.67 13.38
C GLN A 70 3.08 0.61 13.14
N LEU A 71 2.37 1.07 14.17
CA LEU A 71 1.58 2.29 14.11
C LEU A 71 2.48 3.52 13.88
N GLN A 72 3.60 3.60 14.60
CA GLN A 72 4.59 4.67 14.44
C GLN A 72 5.21 4.67 13.04
N ALA A 73 5.59 3.50 12.52
CA ALA A 73 6.10 3.35 11.15
C ALA A 73 5.06 3.81 10.11
N GLY A 74 3.79 3.45 10.29
CA GLY A 74 2.69 3.90 9.44
C GLY A 74 2.52 5.43 9.44
N ARG A 75 2.62 6.07 10.61
CA ARG A 75 2.59 7.53 10.75
C ARG A 75 3.76 8.21 10.01
N ILE A 76 4.97 7.67 10.15
CA ILE A 76 6.17 8.17 9.45
C ILE A 76 6.00 8.04 7.94
N GLN A 77 5.55 6.87 7.46
CA GLN A 77 5.33 6.64 6.02
C GLN A 77 4.25 7.58 5.46
N SER A 78 3.16 7.80 6.20
CA SER A 78 2.10 8.74 5.80
C SER A 78 2.62 10.17 5.67
N LYS A 79 3.42 10.63 6.66
CA LYS A 79 4.07 11.95 6.60
C LYS A 79 5.00 12.09 5.39
N ARG A 80 5.82 11.08 5.11
CA ARG A 80 6.70 11.06 3.93
C ARG A 80 5.89 11.17 2.64
N ARG A 81 4.85 10.34 2.47
CA ARG A 81 3.97 10.41 1.29
C ARG A 81 3.34 11.78 1.11
N HIS A 82 2.85 12.38 2.20
CA HIS A 82 2.29 13.73 2.17
C HIS A 82 3.32 14.78 1.74
N GLN A 83 4.55 14.69 2.25
CA GLN A 83 5.65 15.57 1.83
C GLN A 83 5.98 15.41 0.35
N HIS A 84 6.09 14.17 -0.14
CA HIS A 84 6.33 13.90 -1.56
C HIS A 84 5.20 14.45 -2.44
N TYR A 85 3.94 14.26 -2.05
CA TYR A 85 2.79 14.85 -2.74
C TYR A 85 2.90 16.38 -2.80
N LYS A 86 3.16 17.04 -1.67
CA LYS A 86 3.33 18.50 -1.61
C LYS A 86 4.45 19.00 -2.51
N MET A 87 5.60 18.30 -2.53
CA MET A 87 6.73 18.64 -3.39
C MET A 87 6.37 18.47 -4.88
N ALA A 88 5.69 17.38 -5.24
CA ALA A 88 5.24 17.13 -6.61
C ALA A 88 4.25 18.20 -7.07
N MET A 89 3.27 18.55 -6.22
CA MET A 89 2.31 19.62 -6.54
C MET A 89 3.00 20.97 -6.74
N LYS A 90 3.94 21.33 -5.87
CA LYS A 90 4.73 22.57 -6.03
C LYS A 90 5.55 22.57 -7.32
N ALA A 91 6.12 21.43 -7.71
CA ALA A 91 6.85 21.31 -8.96
C ALA A 91 5.94 21.51 -10.18
N LEU A 92 4.75 20.89 -10.19
CA LEU A 92 3.76 21.09 -11.24
C LEU A 92 3.30 22.55 -11.34
N GLU A 93 3.08 23.20 -10.19
CA GLU A 93 2.73 24.63 -10.14
C GLU A 93 3.83 25.50 -10.75
N SER A 94 5.11 25.21 -10.46
CA SER A 94 6.24 25.93 -11.06
C SER A 94 6.37 25.71 -12.57
N ILE A 95 6.07 24.51 -13.06
CA ILE A 95 6.05 24.21 -14.51
C ILE A 95 4.91 24.98 -15.19
N GLY A 96 3.73 25.02 -14.57
CA GLY A 96 2.59 25.80 -15.06
C GLY A 96 2.94 27.29 -15.19
N ALA A 97 3.59 27.87 -14.18
CA ALA A 97 4.04 29.26 -14.21
C ALA A 97 5.10 29.54 -15.30
N ALA A 98 5.98 28.58 -15.59
CA ALA A 98 6.95 28.71 -16.67
C ALA A 98 6.26 28.70 -18.06
N LEU A 99 5.26 27.84 -18.26
CA LEU A 99 4.52 27.76 -19.52
C LEU A 99 3.71 29.03 -19.81
N THR A 100 3.05 29.62 -18.81
CA THR A 100 2.31 30.89 -19.00
C THR A 100 3.21 32.06 -19.37
N SER A 101 4.48 32.05 -18.95
CA SER A 101 5.47 33.07 -19.33
C SER A 101 5.94 32.94 -20.79
N ILE A 102 5.93 31.73 -21.35
CA ILE A 102 6.31 31.47 -22.74
C ILE A 102 5.21 32.00 -23.69
N ASP A 103 3.94 31.74 -23.38
CA ASP A 103 2.80 32.18 -24.21
C ASP A 103 2.62 33.73 -24.25
N ALA A 104 3.12 34.45 -23.25
CA ALA A 104 3.16 35.91 -23.27
C ALA A 104 4.20 36.48 -24.27
N SER A 105 5.16 35.65 -24.70
CA SER A 105 6.25 36.04 -25.60
C SER A 105 6.15 35.44 -27.01
N SER A 106 5.33 34.40 -27.22
CA SER A 106 5.12 33.79 -28.53
C SER A 106 3.73 34.10 -29.11
N ASN A 107 3.71 34.81 -30.25
CA ASN A 107 2.54 35.13 -31.10
C ASN A 107 1.86 33.88 -31.73
N LEU A 108 1.62 32.82 -30.96
CA LEU A 108 1.00 31.56 -31.41
C LEU A 108 -0.45 31.77 -31.86
N ALA A 109 -1.20 32.65 -31.17
CA ALA A 109 -2.57 32.99 -31.57
C ALA A 109 -2.63 33.70 -32.94
N ALA A 110 -1.69 34.59 -33.22
CA ALA A 110 -1.63 35.33 -34.49
C ALA A 110 -1.20 34.41 -35.66
N THR A 111 -0.24 33.51 -35.43
CA THR A 111 0.23 32.58 -36.47
C THR A 111 -0.80 31.50 -36.81
N LEU A 112 -1.53 30.96 -35.82
CA LEU A 112 -2.60 29.98 -36.06
C LEU A 112 -3.78 30.63 -36.82
N ALA A 113 -4.14 31.87 -36.50
CA ALA A 113 -5.17 32.62 -37.22
C ALA A 113 -4.81 32.85 -38.70
N MET A 114 -3.54 33.17 -39.00
CA MET A 114 -3.06 33.31 -40.38
C MET A 114 -3.08 31.98 -41.14
N ALA A 115 -2.77 30.85 -40.47
CA ALA A 115 -2.79 29.53 -41.08
C ALA A 115 -4.23 29.06 -41.43
N LEU A 116 -5.19 29.29 -40.53
CA LEU A 116 -6.60 28.94 -40.75
C LEU A 116 -7.31 29.84 -41.77
N ALA A 117 -6.87 31.09 -41.92
CA ALA A 117 -7.40 31.99 -42.95
C ALA A 117 -6.95 31.62 -44.38
N LYS A 118 -5.91 30.78 -44.53
CA LYS A 118 -5.32 30.41 -45.82
C LYS A 118 -5.77 29.05 -46.36
N THR A 119 -6.60 28.31 -45.62
CA THR A 119 -7.15 27.04 -46.09
C THR A 119 -8.42 27.29 -46.93
N PRO A 120 -8.48 26.85 -48.20
CA PRO A 120 -9.71 26.96 -48.97
C PRO A 120 -10.78 26.08 -48.31
N ARG A 121 -11.87 26.71 -47.91
CA ARG A 121 -13.04 26.07 -47.29
C ARG A 121 -13.80 25.26 -48.34
N ASN A 122 -13.26 24.09 -48.72
CA ASN A 122 -13.93 23.17 -49.63
C ASN A 122 -14.83 22.22 -48.83
N LEU A 123 -15.99 22.73 -48.41
CA LEU A 123 -17.10 21.91 -47.92
C LEU A 123 -17.95 21.52 -49.13
N ASN A 124 -17.54 20.48 -49.84
CA ASN A 124 -18.41 19.79 -50.78
C ASN A 124 -18.85 18.46 -50.14
N ILE A 125 -19.80 18.57 -49.21
CA ILE A 125 -20.54 17.42 -48.71
C ILE A 125 -21.54 17.07 -49.80
N THR A 126 -21.30 15.96 -50.48
CA THR A 126 -22.15 15.45 -51.55
C THR A 126 -23.56 15.15 -51.04
N LYS A 127 -24.55 15.40 -51.92
CA LYS A 127 -26.00 15.27 -51.77
C LYS A 127 -26.47 14.00 -51.06
#